data_AF-A0A6P0ND56-F1
#
_entry.id   AF-A0A6P0ND56-F1
#
_cell.length_a   1.000
_cell.length_b   1.000
_cell.length_c   1.000
_cell.angle_alpha   90.00
_cell.angle_beta   90.00
_cell.angle_gamma   90.00
#
_symmetry.space_group_name_H-M   'P 1'
#
loop_
_entity.id
_entity.type
_entity.pdbx_description
1 polymer ?
#
loop_
_entity_poly.entity_id
_entity_poly.type
_entity_poly.pdbx_seq_one_letter_code
_entity_poly.pdbx_strand_id
1 'polypeptide(L)' 'MGIDLDGSPIPKAKLDLYNQVMGLEAQRQRSGVSNTMRSRIVRIGAKHISQAELNQMLLDADFIPLKDKEIAFYYGPK' A
#
# COMPACT_ATOMS: atom_id res chain seq x y z
N MET A 1 -9.63 10.97 -28.22
CA MET A 1 -8.48 10.22 -28.76
C MET A 1 -7.32 10.44 -27.82
N GLY A 2 -6.55 9.39 -27.51
CA GLY A 2 -5.25 9.57 -26.87
C GLY A 2 -4.22 9.88 -27.96
N ILE A 3 -3.35 10.85 -27.69
CA ILE A 3 -2.22 11.21 -28.55
C ILE A 3 -0.97 10.99 -27.71
N ASP A 4 0.00 10.28 -28.25
CA ASP A 4 1.29 10.04 -27.61
C ASP A 4 2.16 11.31 -27.65
N LEU A 5 3.24 11.36 -26.88
CA LEU A 5 4.08 12.56 -26.75
C LEU A 5 4.77 12.96 -28.07
N ASP A 6 4.92 12.01 -28.98
CA ASP A 6 5.44 12.22 -30.34
C ASP A 6 4.37 12.71 -31.34
N GLY A 7 3.13 12.92 -30.88
CA GLY A 7 2.01 13.36 -31.71
C GLY A 7 1.28 12.23 -32.43
N SER A 8 1.71 10.97 -32.30
CA SER A 8 1.03 9.83 -32.92
C SER A 8 -0.29 9.48 -32.19
N PRO A 9 -1.32 9.00 -32.91
CA PRO A 9 -2.55 8.56 -32.28
C PRO A 9 -2.33 7.24 -31.53
N ILE A 10 -2.80 7.16 -30.28
CA ILE A 10 -2.75 5.93 -29.51
C ILE A 10 -3.80 4.96 -30.09
N PRO A 11 -3.42 3.71 -30.45
CA PRO A 11 -4.36 2.71 -30.94
C PRO A 11 -5.57 2.52 -30.02
N LYS A 12 -6.77 2.49 -30.61
CA LYS A 12 -8.04 2.39 -29.87
C LYS A 12 -8.06 1.21 -28.89
N ALA A 13 -7.59 0.03 -29.32
CA ALA A 13 -7.50 -1.15 -28.46
C ALA A 13 -6.66 -0.95 -27.19
N LYS A 14 -5.57 -0.15 -27.26
CA LYS A 14 -4.75 0.18 -26.08
C LYS A 14 -5.49 1.10 -25.12
N LEU A 15 -6.21 2.09 -25.65
CA LEU A 15 -7.03 3.00 -24.84
C LEU A 15 -8.18 2.26 -24.16
N ASP A 16 -8.82 1.34 -24.87
CA ASP A 16 -9.93 0.55 -24.32
C ASP A 16 -9.46 -0.34 -23.17
N LEU A 17 -8.33 -1.04 -23.37
CA LEU A 17 -7.71 -1.82 -22.31
C LEU A 17 -7.32 -0.95 -21.10
N TYR A 18 -6.68 0.20 -21.33
CA TYR A 18 -6.30 1.12 -20.27
C TYR A 18 -7.52 1.59 -19.47
N ASN A 19 -8.56 2.07 -20.16
CA ASN A 19 -9.78 2.56 -19.53
C ASN A 19 -10.50 1.47 -18.75
N GLN A 20 -10.54 0.24 -19.28
CA GLN A 20 -11.12 -0.90 -18.59
C GLN A 20 -10.38 -1.17 -17.26
N VAL A 21 -9.05 -1.26 -17.28
CA VAL A 21 -8.25 -1.54 -16.09
C VAL A 21 -8.32 -0.39 -15.08
N MET A 22 -8.25 0.87 -15.54
CA MET A 22 -8.38 2.03 -14.66
C MET A 22 -9.79 2.20 -14.09
N GLY A 23 -10.82 1.81 -14.84
CA GLY A 23 -12.18 1.73 -14.32
C GLY A 23 -12.30 0.74 -13.16
N LEU A 24 -11.66 -0.43 -13.26
CA LEU A 24 -11.59 -1.41 -12.17
C LEU A 24 -10.84 -0.84 -10.95
N GLU A 25 -9.69 -0.19 -11.13
CA GLU A 25 -8.92 0.41 -10.03
C GLU A 25 -9.67 1.60 -9.38
N ALA A 26 -10.45 2.36 -10.16
CA ALA A 26 -11.24 3.48 -9.64
C ALA A 26 -12.37 3.02 -8.69
N GLN A 27 -12.89 1.80 -8.88
CA GLN A 27 -13.88 1.20 -7.99
C GLN A 27 -13.28 0.67 -6.68
N ARG A 28 -11.95 0.61 -6.58
CA ARG A 28 -11.29 0.07 -5.41
C ARG A 28 -11.41 1.03 -4.23
N GLN A 29 -11.93 0.53 -3.11
CA GLN A 29 -11.83 1.24 -1.85
C GLN A 29 -10.35 1.33 -1.44
N ARG A 30 -9.80 2.54 -1.45
CA ARG A 30 -8.42 2.77 -1.03
C ARG A 30 -8.35 2.82 0.48
N SER A 31 -7.44 2.04 1.06
CA SER A 31 -7.01 2.27 2.44
C SER A 31 -6.39 3.66 2.50
N GLY A 32 -7.00 4.56 3.27
CA GLY A 32 -6.54 5.94 3.41
C GLY A 32 -5.03 6.04 3.69
N VAL A 33 -4.43 7.20 3.39
CA VAL A 33 -2.96 7.38 3.42
C VAL A 33 -2.34 6.92 4.74
N SER A 34 -2.95 7.27 5.88
CA SER A 34 -2.47 6.86 7.21
C SER A 34 -2.46 5.34 7.40
N ASN A 35 -3.45 4.61 6.88
CA ASN A 35 -3.47 3.14 6.95
C ASN A 35 -2.34 2.54 6.11
N THR A 36 -2.13 3.08 4.91
CA THR A 36 -1.05 2.62 4.02
C THR A 36 0.32 2.93 4.60
N MET A 37 0.48 4.09 5.25
CA MET A 37 1.69 4.49 5.96
C MET A 37 1.98 3.54 7.13
N ARG A 38 0.99 3.30 8.00
CA ARG A 38 1.12 2.35 9.12
C ARG A 38 1.53 0.96 8.64
N SER A 39 0.86 0.42 7.63
CA SER A 39 1.19 -0.91 7.09
C SER A 39 2.62 -0.99 6.54
N ARG A 40 3.14 0.09 5.95
CA ARG A 40 4.54 0.14 5.50
C ARG A 40 5.51 0.18 6.69
N ILE A 41 5.21 1.00 7.70
CA ILE A 41 6.00 1.09 8.94
C ILE A 41 6.09 -0.29 9.61
N VAL A 42 4.95 -0.97 9.83
CA VAL A 42 4.92 -2.29 10.45
C VAL A 42 5.73 -3.31 9.64
N ARG A 43 5.49 -3.40 8.33
CA ARG A 43 6.14 -4.41 7.46
C ARG A 43 7.66 -4.25 7.35
N ILE A 44 8.14 -3.00 7.31
CA ILE A 44 9.57 -2.72 7.15
C ILE A 44 10.25 -2.65 8.51
N GLY A 45 9.65 -1.94 9.47
CA GLY A 45 10.15 -1.81 10.84
C GLY A 45 10.37 -3.15 11.51
N ALA A 46 9.46 -4.12 11.31
CA ALA A 46 9.60 -5.43 11.94
C ALA A 46 10.80 -6.27 11.48
N LYS A 47 11.50 -5.85 10.41
CA LYS A 47 12.75 -6.47 9.98
C LYS A 47 13.98 -5.97 10.73
N HIS A 48 13.86 -4.82 11.41
CA HIS A 48 14.99 -4.07 11.94
C HIS A 48 14.83 -3.67 13.41
N ILE A 49 13.59 -3.63 13.92
CA ILE A 49 13.24 -3.10 15.22
C ILE A 49 12.58 -4.22 16.04
N SER A 50 12.92 -4.31 17.33
CA SER A 50 12.30 -5.28 18.24
C SER A 50 10.78 -5.06 18.34
N GLN A 51 10.02 -6.11 18.66
CA GLN A 51 8.56 -6.01 18.77
C GLN A 51 8.12 -4.92 19.75
N ALA A 52 8.72 -4.86 20.93
CA ALA A 52 8.36 -3.90 21.97
C ALA A 52 8.64 -2.45 21.54
N GLU A 53 9.81 -2.22 20.93
CA GLU A 53 10.24 -0.90 20.48
C GLU A 53 9.40 -0.41 19.30
N LEU A 54 9.13 -1.25 18.29
CA LEU A 54 8.25 -0.87 17.17
C LEU A 54 6.82 -0.58 17.65
N ASN A 55 6.33 -1.34 18.62
CA ASN A 55 5.00 -1.11 19.20
C ASN A 55 4.93 0.24 19.92
N GLN A 56 5.95 0.59 20.68
CA GLN A 56 6.01 1.89 21.36
C GLN A 56 6.08 3.04 20.35
N MET A 57 6.92 2.92 19.31
CA MET A 57 7.01 3.94 18.25
C MET A 57 5.68 4.17 17.51
N LEU A 58 4.86 3.12 17.34
CA LEU A 58 3.52 3.27 16.77
C LEU A 58 2.60 4.06 17.70
N LEU A 59 2.61 3.75 19.00
CA LEU A 59 1.81 4.46 20.00
C LEU A 59 2.22 5.93 20.10
N ASP A 60 3.52 6.22 20.15
CA ASP A 60 4.06 7.58 20.24
C ASP A 60 3.70 8.44 19.01
N ALA A 61 3.41 7.81 17.88
CA ALA A 61 3.01 8.45 16.63
C ALA A 61 1.49 8.39 16.37
N ASP A 62 0.68 8.12 17.40
CA ASP A 62 -0.78 8.01 17.35
C ASP A 62 -1.29 6.97 16.32
N PHE A 63 -0.50 5.94 16.03
CA PHE A 63 -0.94 4.78 15.28
C PHE A 63 -1.50 3.69 16.20
N ILE A 64 -2.40 2.88 15.64
CA ILE A 64 -2.83 1.65 16.29
C ILE A 64 -1.57 0.78 16.55
N PRO A 65 -1.38 0.25 17.78
CA PRO A 65 -0.25 -0.63 18.11
C PRO A 65 -0.23 -1.88 17.23
N LEU A 66 0.85 -2.66 17.30
CA LEU A 66 0.94 -3.93 16.58
C LEU A 66 -0.25 -4.82 16.94
N LYS A 67 -0.91 -5.35 15.92
CA LYS A 67 -2.03 -6.30 16.08
C LYS A 67 -1.46 -7.70 16.31
N ASP A 68 -2.20 -8.56 17.00
CA ASP A 68 -1.78 -9.94 17.28
C ASP A 68 -1.38 -10.70 16.01
N LYS A 69 -2.13 -10.54 14.92
CA LYS A 69 -1.80 -11.15 13.62
C LYS A 69 -0.49 -10.62 13.01
N GLU A 70 -0.16 -9.35 13.25
CA GLU A 70 1.08 -8.72 12.80
C GLU A 70 2.24 -9.23 13.65
N ILE A 71 2.04 -9.36 14.96
CA ILE A 71 3.02 -9.94 15.89
C ILE A 71 3.32 -11.39 15.52
N ALA A 72 2.29 -12.22 15.37
CA ALA A 72 2.43 -13.62 15.01
C ALA A 72 3.15 -13.79 13.65
N PHE A 73 2.85 -12.94 12.67
CA PHE A 73 3.46 -13.03 11.34
C PHE A 73 4.92 -12.55 11.30
N TYR A 74 5.25 -11.44 11.96
CA TYR A 74 6.58 -10.82 11.84
C TYR A 74 7.57 -11.24 12.94
N TYR A 75 7.09 -11.54 14.14
CA TYR A 75 7.91 -11.84 15.33
C TYR A 75 7.65 -13.24 15.90
N GLY A 76 6.65 -13.96 15.38
CA GLY A 76 6.40 -15.34 15.74
C GLY A 76 7.52 -16.29 15.28
N PRO A 77 7.49 -17.55 15.75
CA PRO A 77 8.44 -18.57 15.31
C PRO A 77 8.32 -18.78 13.79
N LYS A 78 9.46 -18.97 13.13
CA LYS A 78 9.53 -19.29 11.70
C LYS A 78 9.58 -20.79 11.47
#